data_AF-A0AAI9W5A3-F1
#
_entry.id   AF-A0AAI9W5A3-F1
#
_cell.length_a   1.000
_cell.length_b   1.000
_cell.length_c   1.000
_cell.angle_alpha   90.00
_cell.angle_beta   90.00
_cell.angle_gamma   90.00
#
_symmetry.space_group_name_H-M   'P 1'
#
loop_
_entity.id
_entity.type
_entity.pdbx_description
1 polymer ?
#
loop_
_entity_poly.entity_id
_entity_poly.type
_entity_poly.pdbx_seq_one_letter_code
_entity_poly.pdbx_strand_id
1 'polypeptide(L)'
;MLIIKYFLERENVRKELIDILDSKILNTIEYLYFSQVKHKKMLLDLGIYERDINKIIGDDFELKQKLSSNFSELNDISYVSKYVMKNLI
;
A
#
# COMPACT_ATOMS: atom_id res chain seq x y z
N MET A 1 3.11 7.94 6.16
CA MET A 1 4.56 7.74 6.37
C MET A 1 5.33 9.06 6.51
N LEU A 2 4.99 10.11 5.73
CA LEU A 2 5.53 11.49 5.91
C LEU A 2 5.41 12.03 7.34
N ILE A 3 4.34 11.68 8.06
CA ILE A 3 4.14 12.04 9.47
C ILE A 3 5.24 11.47 10.39
N ILE A 4 5.68 10.24 10.15
CA ILE A 4 6.71 9.59 11.00
C ILE A 4 8.06 10.30 10.78
N LYS A 5 8.42 10.57 9.52
CA LYS A 5 9.61 11.34 9.17
C LYS A 5 9.59 12.73 9.81
N TYR A 6 8.46 13.42 9.75
CA TYR A 6 8.27 14.74 10.35
C TYR A 6 8.54 14.73 11.86
N PHE A 7 8.06 13.72 12.60
CA PHE A 7 8.34 13.61 14.03
C PHE A 7 9.82 13.29 14.32
N LEU A 8 10.45 12.42 13.54
CA LEU A 8 11.88 12.10 13.70
C LEU A 8 12.78 13.32 13.46
N GLU A 9 12.42 14.15 12.46
CA GLU A 9 13.11 15.42 12.18
C GLU A 9 12.91 16.43 13.33
N ARG A 10 11.70 16.49 13.90
CA ARG A 10 11.38 17.37 15.03
C ARG A 10 12.07 16.96 16.34
N GLU A 11 12.26 15.67 16.56
CA GLU A 11 12.94 15.13 17.74
C GLU A 11 14.48 15.12 17.59
N ASN A 12 15.02 15.68 16.51
CA ASN A 12 16.47 15.76 16.25
C ASN A 12 17.14 14.38 16.27
N VAL A 13 16.43 13.37 15.76
CA VAL A 13 16.93 12.00 15.67
C VAL A 13 18.12 11.96 14.72
N ARG A 14 19.08 11.09 15.01
CA ARG A 14 20.28 10.88 14.17
C ARG A 14 19.88 10.72 12.71
N LYS A 15 20.49 11.54 11.85
CA LYS A 15 20.22 11.59 10.40
C LYS A 15 20.34 10.22 9.73
N GLU A 16 21.28 9.41 10.18
CA GLU A 16 21.48 8.02 9.74
C GLU A 16 20.21 7.16 9.84
N LEU A 17 19.39 7.34 10.88
CA LEU A 17 18.14 6.60 11.07
C LEU A 17 17.03 7.11 10.13
N ILE A 18 17.02 8.42 9.85
CA ILE A 18 16.12 9.03 8.86
C ILE A 18 16.49 8.54 7.46
N ASP A 19 17.79 8.45 7.15
CA ASP A 19 18.28 7.92 5.88
C ASP A 19 17.94 6.43 5.71
N ILE A 20 17.99 5.63 6.78
CA ILE A 20 17.54 4.24 6.78
C ILE A 20 16.03 4.16 6.54
N LEU A 21 15.24 5.01 7.18
CA LEU A 21 13.79 5.08 6.97
C LEU A 21 13.46 5.40 5.52
N ASP A 22 14.11 6.42 4.94
CA ASP A 22 13.91 6.80 3.54
C ASP A 22 14.33 5.66 2.59
N SER A 23 15.56 5.16 2.73
CA SER A 23 16.14 4.23 1.75
C SER A 23 15.56 2.82 1.82
N LYS A 24 15.27 2.30 3.02
CA LYS A 24 14.83 0.92 3.20
C LYS A 24 13.33 0.74 3.33
N ILE A 25 12.60 1.79 3.73
CA ILE A 25 11.17 1.68 3.99
C ILE A 25 10.39 2.51 2.98
N LEU A 26 10.63 3.82 2.88
CA LEU A 26 9.87 4.67 1.95
C LEU A 26 10.07 4.27 0.50
N ASN A 27 11.32 4.16 0.05
CA ASN A 27 11.62 3.80 -1.35
C ASN A 27 11.06 2.42 -1.71
N THR A 28 11.09 1.47 -0.78
CA THR A 28 10.55 0.12 -1.02
C THR A 28 9.03 0.13 -1.10
N ILE A 29 8.35 0.90 -0.24
CA ILE A 29 6.89 1.07 -0.30
C ILE A 29 6.49 1.80 -1.58
N GLU A 30 7.18 2.88 -1.94
CA GLU A 30 6.95 3.60 -3.19
C GLU A 30 7.17 2.69 -4.39
N TYR A 31 8.26 1.93 -4.41
CA TYR A 31 8.51 0.95 -5.46
C TYR A 31 7.34 -0.05 -5.55
N LEU A 32 6.88 -0.65 -4.44
CA LEU A 32 5.77 -1.60 -4.48
C LEU A 32 4.47 -0.97 -5.00
N TYR A 33 4.14 0.24 -4.55
CA TYR A 33 2.92 0.94 -4.96
C TYR A 33 2.97 1.42 -6.42
N PHE A 34 4.10 1.96 -6.86
CA PHE A 34 4.25 2.52 -8.21
C PHE A 34 4.74 1.50 -9.24
N SER A 35 5.28 0.35 -8.82
CA SER A 35 5.66 -0.73 -9.75
C SER A 35 4.42 -1.28 -10.45
N GLN A 36 3.26 -1.33 -9.79
CA GLN A 36 2.00 -1.71 -10.45
C GLN A 36 1.65 -0.76 -11.60
N VAL A 37 1.89 0.55 -11.45
CA VAL A 37 1.69 1.56 -12.51
C VAL A 37 2.68 1.33 -13.65
N LYS A 38 3.94 0.97 -13.33
CA LYS A 38 4.97 0.64 -14.34
C LYS A 38 4.61 -0.63 -15.13
N HIS A 39 4.19 -1.69 -14.45
CA HIS A 39 3.74 -2.93 -15.08
C HIS A 39 2.50 -2.70 -15.95
N LYS A 40 1.52 -1.94 -15.45
CA LYS A 40 0.35 -1.52 -16.24
C LYS A 40 0.75 -0.81 -17.53
N LYS A 41 1.67 0.14 -17.45
CA LYS A 41 2.18 0.85 -18.64
C LYS A 41 2.89 -0.11 -19.61
N MET A 42 3.74 -1.00 -19.12
CA MET A 42 4.40 -2.00 -19.96
C MET A 42 3.41 -2.96 -20.65
N LEU A 43 2.35 -3.37 -19.96
CA LEU A 43 1.31 -4.24 -20.53
C LEU A 43 0.50 -3.51 -21.60
N LEU A 44 0.22 -2.22 -21.41
CA LEU A 44 -0.39 -1.36 -22.44
C LEU A 44 0.53 -1.23 -23.67
N ASP A 45 1.84 -1.00 -23.45
CA ASP A 45 2.84 -0.89 -24.52
C ASP A 45 2.97 -2.21 -25.33
N LEU A 46 2.67 -3.36 -24.71
CA LEU A 46 2.59 -4.68 -25.36
C LEU A 46 1.26 -4.93 -26.09
N GLY A 47 0.32 -3.98 -26.07
CA GLY A 47 -0.99 -4.08 -26.72
C GLY A 47 -2.05 -4.84 -25.93
N ILE A 48 -1.83 -5.09 -24.64
CA ILE A 48 -2.83 -5.70 -23.77
C ILE A 48 -3.87 -4.64 -23.40
N TYR A 49 -5.15 -4.94 -23.62
CA TYR A 49 -6.22 -4.01 -23.30
C TYR A 49 -6.35 -3.77 -21.80
N GLU A 50 -6.65 -2.52 -21.42
CA GLU A 50 -6.76 -2.10 -20.02
C GLU A 50 -7.72 -2.96 -19.19
N ARG A 51 -8.84 -3.38 -19.79
CA ARG A 51 -9.82 -4.31 -19.21
C ARG A 51 -9.25 -5.67 -18.81
N ASP A 52 -8.20 -6.13 -19.46
CA ASP A 52 -7.54 -7.40 -19.19
C ASP A 52 -6.31 -7.20 -18.29
N ILE A 53 -5.67 -6.04 -18.34
CA ILE A 53 -4.64 -5.64 -17.36
C ILE A 53 -5.22 -5.62 -15.94
N ASN A 54 -6.41 -5.06 -15.76
CA ASN A 54 -7.07 -5.02 -14.44
C ASN A 54 -7.36 -6.43 -13.89
N LYS A 55 -7.50 -7.45 -14.75
CA LYS A 55 -7.64 -8.85 -14.32
C LYS A 55 -6.30 -9.50 -13.96
N ILE A 56 -5.22 -9.09 -14.63
CA ILE A 56 -3.87 -9.65 -14.44
C ILE A 56 -3.21 -9.08 -13.18
N ILE A 57 -3.39 -7.78 -12.89
CA ILE A 57 -2.78 -7.09 -11.75
C ILE A 57 -3.47 -7.44 -10.42
N GLY A 58 -4.61 -8.14 -10.47
CA GLY A 58 -5.40 -8.48 -9.31
C GLY A 58 -6.37 -7.37 -9.01
N ASP A 59 -7.65 -7.68 -9.12
CA ASP A 59 -8.71 -6.75 -8.80
C ASP A 59 -8.79 -6.63 -7.28
N ASP A 60 -8.40 -5.47 -6.72
CA ASP A 60 -8.60 -5.13 -5.30
C ASP A 60 -10.06 -5.35 -4.87
N PHE A 61 -10.98 -5.39 -5.83
CA PHE A 61 -12.39 -5.72 -5.63
C PHE A 61 -12.62 -7.09 -4.97
N GLU A 62 -11.92 -8.14 -5.38
CA GLU A 62 -12.11 -9.48 -4.80
C GLU A 62 -11.59 -9.53 -3.36
N LEU A 63 -10.47 -8.83 -3.10
CA LEU A 63 -9.88 -8.73 -1.77
C LEU A 63 -10.77 -7.93 -0.82
N LYS A 64 -11.30 -6.77 -1.27
CA LYS A 64 -12.26 -5.96 -0.51
C LYS A 64 -13.54 -6.72 -0.22
N GLN A 65 -14.06 -7.47 -1.20
CA GLN A 65 -15.25 -8.29 -1.03
C GLN A 65 -15.01 -9.41 0.00
N LYS A 66 -13.88 -10.12 -0.10
CA LYS A 66 -13.46 -11.11 0.91
C LYS A 66 -13.25 -10.49 2.29
N LEU A 67 -12.68 -9.29 2.37
CA LEU A 67 -12.49 -8.58 3.65
C LEU A 67 -13.84 -8.22 4.28
N SER A 68 -14.78 -7.71 3.48
CA SER A 68 -16.14 -7.34 3.91
C SER A 68 -16.89 -8.54 4.45
N SER A 69 -16.87 -9.66 3.71
CA SER A 69 -17.56 -10.90 4.08
C SER A 69 -17.02 -11.52 5.38
N ASN A 70 -15.72 -11.39 5.66
CA ASN A 70 -15.08 -11.98 6.83
C ASN A 70 -14.78 -10.96 7.94
N PHE A 71 -15.25 -9.71 7.81
CA PHE A 71 -14.91 -8.63 8.73
C PHE A 71 -15.34 -8.93 10.18
N SER A 72 -16.48 -9.60 10.34
CA SER A 72 -17.01 -10.04 11.64
C SER A 72 -16.19 -11.14 12.32
N GLU A 73 -15.37 -11.87 11.57
CA GLU A 73 -14.54 -12.96 12.10
C GLU A 73 -13.17 -12.48 12.57
N LEU A 74 -12.77 -11.26 12.17
CA LEU A 74 -11.52 -10.61 12.57
C LEU A 74 -11.63 -10.01 13.98
N ASN A 75 -11.69 -10.88 14.99
CA ASN A 75 -11.85 -10.46 16.38
C ASN A 75 -10.55 -9.94 17.01
N ASP A 76 -9.39 -10.43 16.55
CA ASP A 76 -8.07 -10.23 17.18
C ASP A 76 -7.21 -9.14 16.51
N ILE A 77 -7.86 -8.13 15.92
CA ILE A 77 -7.20 -6.97 15.30
C ILE A 77 -7.40 -5.69 16.12
N SER A 78 -6.37 -4.85 16.12
CA SER A 78 -6.37 -3.60 16.88
C SER A 78 -7.54 -2.70 16.50
N TYR A 79 -8.02 -1.89 17.43
CA TYR A 79 -9.10 -0.93 17.20
C TYR A 79 -8.80 0.00 16.01
N VAL A 80 -7.55 0.47 15.89
CA VAL A 80 -7.11 1.32 14.77
C VAL A 80 -7.21 0.56 13.44
N SER A 81 -6.79 -0.71 13.42
CA SER A 81 -6.91 -1.57 12.24
C SER A 81 -8.37 -1.78 11.84
N LYS A 82 -9.27 -2.07 12.79
CA LYS A 82 -10.72 -2.18 12.54
C LYS A 82 -11.31 -0.89 11.97
N TYR A 83 -10.90 0.25 12.51
CA TYR A 83 -11.37 1.57 12.05
C TYR A 83 -10.93 1.87 10.62
N VAL A 84 -9.67 1.61 10.29
CA VAL A 84 -9.15 1.80 8.93
C VAL A 84 -9.84 0.87 7.94
N MET A 85 -9.99 -0.40 8.29
CA MET A 85 -10.70 -1.39 7.45
C MET A 85 -12.17 -1.00 7.21
N LYS A 86 -12.88 -0.52 8.23
CA LYS A 86 -14.27 -0.04 8.10
C LYS A 86 -14.43 1.16 7.15
N ASN A 87 -13.38 1.98 6.98
CA ASN A 87 -13.40 3.11 6.04
C ASN A 87 -12.90 2.75 4.63
N LEU A 88 -12.35 1.54 4.44
CA LEU A 88 -11.84 1.05 3.16
C LEU A 88 -12.86 0.18 2.39
N ILE A 89 -13.81 -0.42 3.12
CA ILE A 89 -14.90 -1.28 2.65
C ILE A 89 -16.15 -0.44 2.43
#